data_AF-A0A9D8RZQ8-F1
#
_entry.id   AF-A0A9D8RZQ8-F1
#
_cell.length_a   1.000
_cell.length_b   1.000
_cell.length_c   1.000
_cell.angle_alpha   90.00
_cell.angle_beta   90.00
_cell.angle_gamma   90.00
#
_symmetry.space_group_name_H-M   'P 1'
#
loop_
_entity.id
_entity.type
_entity.pdbx_description
1 polymer ?
#
loop_
_entity_poly.entity_id
_entity_poly.type
_entity_poly.pdbx_seq_one_letter_code
_entity_poly.pdbx_strand_id
1 'polypeptide(L)'
;MKVYYGENFWGSGRSGTEMKEIHLNQDFLWDDISGFIPSVYVCSEGIAIDICIRVPNEPVRCFWDKWHQRLGEEMNEDEQETLFQENPLDIDFNVQICINGEKLENDFGCGACYTKEYENNMEGSLEEQLFLAYGCDESASWVFKRHMCRWDGQPQQMNTITVDFLAPDKPLACEDIELGLEDANKEWTLTSPVNGGQYTLHVDKVEQQELSEDMLALHQSRRHKLQYPRHYMTVSYHIEPELPENAFLLQSAGKGDKPRGQSAQAAAEISVIGGADGPTSIFIAGKRDRRQGRIAITALHFEPVERELWRPVFMIKERRDMRLVLPVTDEQ
;
A
#
# COMPACT_ATOMS: atom_id res chain seq x y z
N MET A 1 -17.86 -18.12 10.25
CA MET A 1 -18.40 -16.74 10.08
C MET A 1 -18.96 -16.63 8.68
N LYS A 2 -20.01 -15.83 8.43
CA LYS A 2 -20.54 -15.69 7.05
C LYS A 2 -19.67 -14.75 6.23
N VAL A 3 -19.36 -15.14 5.00
CA VAL A 3 -18.52 -14.35 4.09
C VAL A 3 -19.29 -14.09 2.81
N TYR A 4 -19.19 -12.87 2.31
CA TYR A 4 -19.87 -12.40 1.10
C TYR A 4 -18.84 -11.71 0.22
N TYR A 5 -18.88 -11.97 -1.08
CA TYR A 5 -17.95 -11.36 -2.02
C TYR A 5 -18.14 -9.83 -2.07
N GLY A 6 -17.04 -9.08 -2.03
CA GLY A 6 -17.05 -7.61 -2.03
C GLY A 6 -17.40 -6.96 -0.68
N GLU A 7 -17.54 -7.74 0.39
CA GLU A 7 -17.88 -7.24 1.73
C GLU A 7 -16.71 -7.41 2.72
N ASN A 8 -16.53 -6.44 3.61
CA ASN A 8 -15.54 -6.52 4.68
C ASN A 8 -16.02 -7.36 5.88
N PHE A 9 -15.22 -7.48 6.94
CA PHE A 9 -15.61 -8.24 8.14
C PHE A 9 -16.88 -7.68 8.83
N TRP A 10 -17.18 -6.39 8.68
CA TRP A 10 -18.39 -5.74 9.23
C TRP A 10 -19.60 -5.84 8.28
N GLY A 11 -19.42 -6.41 7.09
CA GLY A 11 -20.46 -6.56 6.09
C GLY A 11 -21.56 -7.52 6.55
N SER A 12 -22.81 -7.11 6.34
CA SER A 12 -23.98 -7.91 6.75
C SER A 12 -24.59 -8.76 5.63
N GLY A 13 -23.99 -8.75 4.42
CA GLY A 13 -24.40 -9.58 3.29
C GLY A 13 -25.82 -9.33 2.79
N ARG A 14 -26.35 -8.11 2.99
CA ARG A 14 -27.77 -7.77 2.77
C ARG A 14 -28.30 -8.02 1.35
N SER A 15 -27.41 -8.21 0.38
CA SER A 15 -27.75 -8.49 -1.03
C SER A 15 -26.88 -9.56 -1.69
N GLY A 16 -25.96 -10.21 -0.96
CA GLY A 16 -24.99 -11.14 -1.53
C GLY A 16 -25.30 -12.60 -1.23
N THR A 17 -24.80 -13.50 -2.09
CA THR A 17 -24.81 -14.95 -1.80
C THR A 17 -23.66 -15.25 -0.86
N GLU A 18 -23.92 -16.03 0.20
CA GLU A 18 -22.89 -16.50 1.12
C GLU A 18 -21.90 -17.38 0.36
N MET A 19 -20.61 -17.09 0.52
CA MET A 19 -19.53 -17.85 -0.10
C MET A 19 -19.39 -19.21 0.57
N LYS A 20 -19.10 -20.25 -0.22
CA LYS A 20 -18.82 -21.60 0.30
C LYS A 20 -17.46 -21.61 0.98
N GLU A 21 -17.43 -21.95 2.27
CA GLU A 21 -16.20 -22.14 3.03
C GLU A 21 -15.50 -23.46 2.66
N ILE A 22 -14.17 -23.39 2.51
CA ILE A 22 -13.26 -24.52 2.46
C ILE A 22 -12.30 -24.33 3.62
N HIS A 23 -12.44 -25.17 4.64
CA HIS A 23 -11.60 -25.12 5.83
C HIS A 23 -10.21 -25.68 5.52
N LEU A 24 -9.16 -24.98 5.97
CA LEU A 24 -7.77 -25.32 5.68
C LEU A 24 -6.94 -25.52 6.95
N ASN A 25 -7.08 -24.60 7.91
CA ASN A 25 -6.27 -24.50 9.13
C ASN A 25 -4.76 -24.71 8.88
N GLN A 26 -4.23 -23.99 7.89
CA GLN A 26 -2.83 -24.13 7.47
C GLN A 26 -1.94 -23.13 8.20
N ASP A 27 -1.05 -23.64 9.07
CA ASP A 27 -0.01 -22.84 9.70
C ASP A 27 1.06 -22.36 8.70
N PHE A 28 1.65 -21.20 8.97
CA PHE A 28 2.81 -20.70 8.26
C PHE A 28 3.80 -19.97 9.19
N LEU A 29 5.05 -19.94 8.75
CA LEU A 29 6.12 -19.14 9.34
C LEU A 29 6.88 -18.44 8.22
N TRP A 30 6.81 -17.12 8.21
CA TRP A 30 7.46 -16.24 7.25
C TRP A 30 8.50 -15.38 7.98
N ASP A 31 9.73 -15.89 8.04
CA ASP A 31 10.79 -15.35 8.90
C ASP A 31 10.34 -15.24 10.37
N ASP A 32 10.04 -14.04 10.83
CA ASP A 32 9.55 -13.71 12.17
C ASP A 32 8.02 -13.62 12.28
N ILE A 33 7.30 -13.61 11.15
CA ILE A 33 5.84 -13.57 11.12
C ILE A 33 5.29 -15.00 11.18
N SER A 34 4.55 -15.31 12.23
CA SER A 34 3.85 -16.59 12.37
C SER A 34 2.34 -16.40 12.32
N GLY A 35 1.62 -17.39 11.81
CA GLY A 35 0.18 -17.33 11.69
C GLY A 35 -0.40 -18.57 11.04
N PHE A 36 -1.66 -18.48 10.66
CA PHE A 36 -2.34 -19.55 9.94
C PHE A 36 -3.44 -19.00 9.01
N ILE A 37 -3.79 -19.79 8.02
CA ILE A 37 -4.93 -19.57 7.12
C ILE A 37 -6.06 -20.48 7.61
N PRO A 38 -7.08 -19.97 8.32
CA PRO A 38 -8.20 -20.79 8.79
C PRO A 38 -8.97 -21.42 7.63
N SER A 39 -9.37 -20.60 6.65
CA SER A 39 -10.27 -21.00 5.58
C SER A 39 -10.09 -20.11 4.35
N VAL A 40 -10.52 -20.65 3.20
CA VAL A 40 -10.84 -19.86 2.00
C VAL A 40 -12.33 -19.95 1.72
N TYR A 41 -12.86 -18.97 0.99
CA TYR A 41 -14.28 -18.86 0.68
C TYR A 41 -14.44 -18.66 -0.82
N VAL A 42 -15.36 -19.38 -1.46
CA VAL A 42 -15.53 -19.35 -2.92
C VAL A 42 -16.99 -19.12 -3.31
N CYS A 43 -17.23 -18.30 -4.34
CA CYS A 43 -18.57 -18.13 -4.93
C CYS A 43 -18.50 -18.29 -6.45
N SER A 44 -19.30 -17.55 -7.22
CA SER A 44 -19.23 -17.50 -8.69
C SER A 44 -18.37 -16.33 -9.20
N GLU A 45 -18.13 -15.34 -8.36
CA GLU A 45 -17.43 -14.09 -8.66
C GLU A 45 -15.92 -14.18 -8.34
N GLY A 46 -15.56 -14.90 -7.28
CA GLY A 46 -14.17 -15.04 -6.88
C GLY A 46 -13.95 -15.84 -5.61
N ILE A 47 -12.76 -15.64 -5.06
CA ILE A 47 -12.25 -16.29 -3.84
C ILE A 47 -11.89 -15.23 -2.80
N ALA A 48 -12.17 -15.52 -1.53
CA ALA A 48 -11.65 -14.80 -0.38
C ALA A 48 -10.75 -15.73 0.44
N ILE A 49 -9.68 -15.20 1.01
CA ILE A 49 -8.81 -15.88 1.96
C ILE A 49 -8.76 -15.06 3.24
N ASP A 50 -8.96 -15.72 4.38
CA ASP A 50 -8.71 -15.13 5.68
C ASP A 50 -7.33 -15.59 6.18
N ILE A 51 -6.58 -14.67 6.77
CA ILE A 51 -5.22 -14.87 7.27
C ILE A 51 -5.20 -14.35 8.71
N CYS A 52 -4.80 -15.21 9.65
CA CYS A 52 -4.63 -14.89 11.06
C CYS A 52 -3.15 -14.82 11.38
N ILE A 53 -2.68 -13.68 11.86
CA ILE A 53 -1.26 -13.45 12.18
C ILE A 53 -1.13 -13.28 13.68
N ARG A 54 -0.19 -14.03 14.26
CA ARG A 54 0.10 -14.02 15.68
C ARG A 54 1.16 -12.97 16.00
N VAL A 55 0.84 -12.08 16.93
CA VAL A 55 1.72 -11.00 17.40
C VAL A 55 2.01 -11.18 18.89
N PRO A 56 3.28 -11.30 19.31
CA PRO A 56 3.60 -11.39 20.74
C PRO A 56 3.05 -10.19 21.52
N ASN A 57 2.50 -10.44 22.72
CA ASN A 57 1.88 -9.41 23.54
C ASN A 57 2.87 -8.35 24.07
N GLU A 58 4.12 -8.72 24.32
CA GLU A 58 5.11 -7.80 24.88
C GLU A 58 5.36 -6.56 23.99
N PRO A 59 5.69 -6.70 22.68
CA PRO A 59 5.76 -5.55 21.78
C PRO A 59 4.50 -4.69 21.74
N VAL A 60 3.31 -5.32 21.74
CA VAL A 60 2.02 -4.61 21.71
C VAL A 60 1.84 -3.78 22.99
N ARG A 61 2.19 -4.34 24.15
CA ARG A 61 2.17 -3.62 25.42
C ARG A 61 3.16 -2.46 25.43
N CYS A 62 4.40 -2.67 24.97
CA CYS A 62 5.40 -1.61 24.89
C CYS A 62 4.97 -0.46 23.98
N PHE A 63 4.36 -0.79 22.83
CA PHE A 63 3.75 0.20 21.95
C PHE A 63 2.63 0.97 22.65
N TRP A 64 1.71 0.26 23.30
CA TRP A 64 0.60 0.87 24.04
C TRP A 64 1.10 1.80 25.15
N ASP A 65 2.01 1.33 26.01
CA ASP A 65 2.60 2.11 27.10
C ASP A 65 3.21 3.42 26.60
N LYS A 66 3.87 3.39 25.43
CA LYS A 66 4.47 4.57 24.80
C LYS A 66 3.44 5.52 24.19
N TRP A 67 2.46 5.00 23.45
CA TRP A 67 1.65 5.81 22.55
C TRP A 67 0.23 6.10 23.03
N HIS A 68 -0.34 5.33 23.96
CA HIS A 68 -1.77 5.43 24.31
C HIS A 68 -2.25 6.82 24.71
N GLN A 69 -1.41 7.61 25.38
CA GLN A 69 -1.76 8.99 25.80
C GLN A 69 -1.71 9.98 24.62
N ARG A 70 -0.89 9.70 23.61
CA ARG A 70 -0.80 10.51 22.38
C ARG A 70 -1.93 10.15 21.39
N LEU A 71 -2.52 8.96 21.49
CA LEU A 71 -3.62 8.53 20.64
C LEU A 71 -4.84 9.43 20.86
N GLY A 72 -5.16 10.27 19.86
CA GLY A 72 -6.25 11.24 19.90
C GLY A 72 -5.80 12.70 20.06
N GLU A 73 -4.50 12.94 20.23
CA GLU A 73 -3.90 14.27 20.13
C GLU A 73 -3.54 14.60 18.68
N GLU A 74 -3.37 15.89 18.37
CA GLU A 74 -2.79 16.32 17.09
C GLU A 74 -1.31 15.91 17.06
N MET A 75 -0.94 15.18 16.01
CA MET A 75 0.44 14.76 15.74
C MET A 75 0.92 15.39 14.45
N ASN A 76 2.21 15.71 14.39
CA ASN A 76 2.83 16.10 13.13
C ASN A 76 3.12 14.87 12.24
N GLU A 77 3.51 15.11 10.98
CA GLU A 77 3.75 14.05 9.99
C GLU A 77 4.85 13.07 10.45
N ASP A 78 5.95 13.56 11.04
CA ASP A 78 7.06 12.71 11.50
C ASP A 78 6.65 11.83 12.70
N GLU A 79 5.85 12.37 13.61
CA GLU A 79 5.30 11.62 14.75
C GLU A 79 4.32 10.53 14.28
N GLN A 80 3.46 10.84 13.32
CA GLN A 80 2.54 9.86 12.73
C GLN A 80 3.30 8.72 12.06
N GLU A 81 4.30 9.06 11.24
CA GLU A 81 5.16 8.07 10.59
C GLU A 81 5.88 7.18 11.61
N THR A 82 6.43 7.78 12.68
CA THR A 82 7.07 7.02 13.76
C THR A 82 6.07 6.08 14.45
N LEU A 83 4.83 6.55 14.69
CA LEU A 83 3.79 5.74 15.30
C LEU A 83 3.42 4.53 14.43
N PHE A 84 3.24 4.73 13.11
CA PHE A 84 2.95 3.64 12.18
C PHE A 84 4.10 2.62 12.15
N GLN A 85 5.34 3.10 12.03
CA GLN A 85 6.52 2.23 12.01
C GLN A 85 6.71 1.40 13.29
N GLU A 86 6.31 1.94 14.43
CA GLU A 86 6.45 1.26 15.72
C GLU A 86 5.26 0.36 16.07
N ASN A 87 4.14 0.44 15.36
CA ASN A 87 2.94 -0.31 15.67
C ASN A 87 3.11 -1.80 15.29
N PRO A 88 3.21 -2.72 16.27
CA PRO A 88 3.44 -4.13 15.99
C PRO A 88 2.21 -4.84 15.37
N LEU A 89 1.03 -4.20 15.38
CA LEU A 89 -0.17 -4.70 14.73
C LEU A 89 -0.29 -4.22 13.27
N ASP A 90 0.55 -3.27 12.84
CA ASP A 90 0.59 -2.78 11.46
C ASP A 90 1.54 -3.64 10.61
N ILE A 91 1.09 -4.85 10.28
CA ILE A 91 1.90 -5.81 9.54
C ILE A 91 1.63 -5.64 8.05
N ASP A 92 2.50 -4.94 7.34
CA ASP A 92 2.33 -4.73 5.90
C ASP A 92 2.89 -5.87 5.03
N PHE A 93 2.07 -6.32 4.08
CA PHE A 93 2.42 -7.25 3.01
C PHE A 93 1.26 -7.37 2.03
N ASN A 94 1.61 -7.67 0.78
CA ASN A 94 0.65 -7.95 -0.27
C ASN A 94 0.39 -9.45 -0.36
N VAL A 95 -0.80 -9.82 -0.82
CA VAL A 95 -1.18 -11.20 -1.08
C VAL A 95 -1.47 -11.36 -2.57
N GLN A 96 -0.91 -12.41 -3.16
CA GLN A 96 -1.27 -12.86 -4.49
C GLN A 96 -1.76 -14.29 -4.45
N ILE A 97 -2.97 -14.52 -4.97
CA ILE A 97 -3.56 -15.85 -5.07
C ILE A 97 -3.41 -16.37 -6.50
N CYS A 98 -3.03 -17.64 -6.63
CA CYS A 98 -3.11 -18.37 -7.88
C CYS A 98 -3.94 -19.64 -7.70
N ILE A 99 -4.81 -19.95 -8.66
CA ILE A 99 -5.57 -21.21 -8.70
C ILE A 99 -5.05 -22.06 -9.84
N ASN A 100 -4.61 -23.28 -9.54
CA ASN A 100 -4.01 -24.18 -10.53
C ASN A 100 -2.85 -23.55 -11.33
N GLY A 101 -2.12 -22.61 -10.71
CA GLY A 101 -1.03 -21.87 -11.34
C GLY A 101 -1.44 -20.58 -12.07
N GLU A 102 -2.74 -20.34 -12.26
CA GLU A 102 -3.25 -19.12 -12.89
C GLU A 102 -3.42 -18.01 -11.85
N LYS A 103 -2.79 -16.86 -12.10
CA LYS A 103 -2.79 -15.68 -11.22
C LYS A 103 -4.16 -14.99 -11.25
N LEU A 104 -4.74 -14.73 -10.09
CA LEU A 104 -6.00 -14.00 -9.98
C LEU A 104 -5.79 -12.49 -9.87
N GLU A 105 -6.82 -11.72 -10.25
CA GLU A 105 -6.84 -10.27 -10.07
C GLU A 105 -7.23 -9.91 -8.63
N ASN A 106 -6.43 -9.08 -7.97
CA ASN A 106 -6.76 -8.57 -6.64
C ASN A 106 -7.93 -7.58 -6.76
N ASP A 107 -8.93 -7.73 -5.90
CA ASP A 107 -10.14 -6.91 -5.93
C ASP A 107 -10.29 -6.09 -4.65
N PHE A 108 -10.46 -6.77 -3.51
CA PHE A 108 -10.78 -6.13 -2.24
C PHE A 108 -10.03 -6.77 -1.07
N GLY A 109 -9.73 -5.98 -0.04
CA GLY A 109 -9.17 -6.50 1.21
C GLY A 109 -9.60 -5.68 2.42
N CYS A 110 -9.57 -6.30 3.59
CA CYS A 110 -9.76 -5.60 4.86
C CYS A 110 -8.97 -6.26 5.99
N GLY A 111 -8.82 -5.56 7.10
CA GLY A 111 -8.14 -6.07 8.27
C GLY A 111 -8.81 -5.65 9.57
N ALA A 112 -8.57 -6.40 10.63
CA ALA A 112 -9.00 -6.12 11.99
C ALA A 112 -7.94 -6.65 12.96
N CYS A 113 -7.85 -6.10 14.17
CA CYS A 113 -6.87 -6.54 15.16
C CYS A 113 -7.54 -6.81 16.50
N TYR A 114 -7.16 -7.89 17.16
CA TYR A 114 -7.57 -8.21 18.53
C TYR A 114 -6.36 -8.17 19.47
N THR A 115 -6.49 -7.46 20.58
CA THR A 115 -5.50 -7.47 21.65
C THR A 115 -6.18 -7.26 23.00
N LYS A 116 -5.62 -7.89 24.04
CA LYS A 116 -5.98 -7.64 25.44
C LYS A 116 -5.08 -6.62 26.13
N GLU A 117 -4.03 -6.18 25.44
CA GLU A 117 -3.04 -5.26 26.00
C GLU A 117 -3.55 -3.82 26.02
N TYR A 118 -4.57 -3.51 25.22
CA TYR A 118 -5.28 -2.23 25.28
C TYR A 118 -6.30 -2.27 26.41
N GLU A 119 -6.45 -1.16 27.14
CA GLU A 119 -7.38 -1.06 28.28
C GLU A 119 -8.88 -1.05 27.87
N ASN A 120 -9.17 -1.18 26.58
CA ASN A 120 -10.52 -1.14 26.03
C ASN A 120 -11.21 -2.51 26.16
N ASN A 121 -12.48 -2.52 26.57
CA ASN A 121 -13.28 -3.74 26.56
C ASN A 121 -13.64 -4.13 25.12
N MET A 122 -13.16 -5.29 24.67
CA MET A 122 -13.47 -5.86 23.36
C MET A 122 -14.65 -6.84 23.40
N GLU A 123 -15.32 -7.00 24.54
CA GLU A 123 -16.46 -7.90 24.69
C GLU A 123 -17.61 -7.53 23.73
N GLY A 124 -18.07 -8.51 22.95
CA GLY A 124 -19.10 -8.35 21.94
C GLY A 124 -18.66 -7.64 20.66
N SER A 125 -17.39 -7.24 20.56
CA SER A 125 -16.81 -6.65 19.34
C SER A 125 -16.72 -7.66 18.20
N LEU A 126 -16.46 -7.18 16.98
CA LEU A 126 -16.21 -8.05 15.83
C LEU A 126 -14.85 -8.74 15.96
N GLU A 127 -13.86 -8.03 16.48
CA GLU A 127 -12.50 -8.50 16.71
C GLU A 127 -12.50 -9.70 17.66
N GLU A 128 -13.30 -9.65 18.73
CA GLU A 128 -13.51 -10.80 19.62
C GLU A 128 -14.24 -11.94 18.90
N GLN A 129 -15.24 -11.65 18.06
CA GLN A 129 -15.91 -12.68 17.28
C GLN A 129 -14.96 -13.38 16.30
N LEU A 130 -14.05 -12.64 15.65
CA LEU A 130 -12.98 -13.20 14.79
C LEU A 130 -12.03 -14.07 15.62
N PHE A 131 -11.55 -13.55 16.74
CA PHE A 131 -10.67 -14.26 17.68
C PHE A 131 -11.27 -15.60 18.11
N LEU A 132 -12.54 -15.61 18.53
CA LEU A 132 -13.25 -16.82 18.94
C LEU A 132 -13.53 -17.76 17.76
N ALA A 133 -13.95 -17.23 16.61
CA ALA A 133 -14.33 -18.03 15.44
C ALA A 133 -13.13 -18.76 14.82
N TYR A 134 -11.95 -18.15 14.82
CA TYR A 134 -10.73 -18.77 14.29
C TYR A 134 -9.95 -19.58 15.32
N GLY A 135 -10.42 -19.66 16.57
CA GLY A 135 -9.76 -20.45 17.61
C GLY A 135 -8.43 -19.88 18.07
N CYS A 136 -8.28 -18.55 18.01
CA CYS A 136 -7.11 -17.84 18.50
C CYS A 136 -6.99 -17.95 20.04
N ASP A 137 -5.76 -17.81 20.54
CA ASP A 137 -5.47 -17.94 21.97
C ASP A 137 -4.89 -16.65 22.58
N GLU A 138 -5.04 -16.51 23.89
CA GLU A 138 -4.71 -15.27 24.62
C GLU A 138 -3.21 -15.08 24.88
N SER A 139 -2.35 -16.03 24.49
CA SER A 139 -0.89 -15.87 24.63
C SER A 139 -0.31 -14.83 23.66
N ALA A 140 -1.13 -14.33 22.74
CA ALA A 140 -0.76 -13.37 21.72
C ALA A 140 -1.93 -12.43 21.38
N SER A 141 -1.56 -11.32 20.73
CA SER A 141 -2.47 -10.46 20.00
C SER A 141 -2.56 -10.95 18.56
N TRP A 142 -3.61 -10.56 17.85
CA TRP A 142 -3.94 -11.15 16.55
C TRP A 142 -4.27 -10.08 15.52
N VAL A 143 -3.68 -10.21 14.34
CA VAL A 143 -4.06 -9.42 13.15
C VAL A 143 -4.80 -10.34 12.20
N PHE A 144 -6.01 -9.96 11.83
CA PHE A 144 -6.84 -10.65 10.86
C PHE A 144 -6.81 -9.87 9.56
N LYS A 145 -6.57 -10.54 8.44
CA LYS A 145 -6.70 -9.97 7.11
C LYS A 145 -7.60 -10.84 6.25
N ARG A 146 -8.52 -10.21 5.52
CA ARG A 146 -9.28 -10.83 4.44
C ARG A 146 -8.78 -10.26 3.13
N HIS A 147 -8.44 -11.13 2.20
CA HIS A 147 -8.05 -10.75 0.84
C HIS A 147 -8.96 -11.43 -0.16
N MET A 148 -9.46 -10.67 -1.14
CA MET A 148 -10.36 -11.16 -2.17
C MET A 148 -9.75 -10.98 -3.55
N CYS A 149 -9.87 -12.03 -4.36
CA CYS A 149 -9.48 -12.01 -5.75
C CYS A 149 -10.65 -12.42 -6.64
N ARG A 150 -10.75 -11.74 -7.78
CA ARG A 150 -11.71 -12.06 -8.83
C ARG A 150 -11.10 -13.05 -9.82
N TRP A 151 -11.92 -13.91 -10.39
CA TRP A 151 -11.58 -14.65 -11.61
C TRP A 151 -12.41 -14.15 -12.79
N ASP A 152 -11.90 -14.29 -14.02
CA ASP A 152 -12.66 -13.98 -15.24
C ASP A 152 -13.77 -15.01 -15.51
N GLY A 153 -13.62 -16.21 -14.95
CA GLY A 153 -14.60 -17.27 -14.95
C GLY A 153 -14.25 -18.30 -13.89
N GLN A 154 -15.26 -18.81 -13.18
CA GLN A 154 -15.03 -19.74 -12.09
C GLN A 154 -14.32 -21.01 -12.62
N PRO A 155 -13.19 -21.40 -12.01
CA PRO A 155 -12.47 -22.59 -12.44
C PRO A 155 -13.34 -23.84 -12.26
N GLN A 156 -13.38 -24.72 -13.27
CA GLN A 156 -14.18 -25.97 -13.21
C GLN A 156 -13.72 -26.91 -12.10
N GLN A 157 -12.43 -26.90 -11.78
CA GLN A 157 -11.81 -27.62 -10.68
C GLN A 157 -10.79 -26.71 -10.01
N MET A 158 -10.72 -26.75 -8.69
CA MET A 158 -9.67 -26.10 -7.92
C MET A 158 -8.88 -27.21 -7.26
N ASN A 159 -7.69 -27.53 -7.80
CA ASN A 159 -6.84 -28.59 -7.26
C ASN A 159 -5.79 -28.02 -6.31
N THR A 160 -5.33 -26.81 -6.60
CA THR A 160 -4.27 -26.14 -5.84
C THR A 160 -4.59 -24.66 -5.70
N ILE A 161 -4.44 -24.16 -4.48
CA ILE A 161 -4.46 -22.73 -4.16
C ILE A 161 -3.03 -22.38 -3.77
N THR A 162 -2.39 -21.50 -4.53
CA THR A 162 -1.10 -20.93 -4.17
C THR A 162 -1.32 -19.55 -3.57
N VAL A 163 -0.74 -19.30 -2.41
CA VAL A 163 -0.78 -18.02 -1.71
C VAL A 163 0.64 -17.50 -1.62
N ASP A 164 0.92 -16.44 -2.35
CA ASP A 164 2.19 -15.73 -2.30
C ASP A 164 2.04 -14.54 -1.35
N PHE A 165 2.83 -14.55 -0.27
CA PHE A 165 3.03 -13.43 0.65
C PHE A 165 4.18 -12.59 0.09
N LEU A 166 3.85 -11.38 -0.32
CA LEU A 166 4.77 -10.47 -1.00
C LEU A 166 5.19 -9.37 -0.04
N ALA A 167 6.47 -9.36 0.33
CA ALA A 167 7.01 -8.30 1.17
C ALA A 167 7.01 -6.98 0.39
N PRO A 168 6.58 -5.87 1.02
CA PRO A 168 6.70 -4.56 0.39
C PRO A 168 8.17 -4.19 0.24
N ASP A 169 8.49 -3.49 -0.84
CA ASP A 169 9.79 -2.85 -0.97
C ASP A 169 9.81 -1.61 -0.08
N LYS A 170 10.83 -1.47 0.77
CA LYS A 170 10.98 -0.32 1.66
C LYS A 170 11.73 0.81 0.95
N PRO A 171 11.20 2.04 0.97
CA PRO A 171 11.89 3.20 0.42
C PRO A 171 12.99 3.66 1.37
N LEU A 172 14.21 3.80 0.86
CA LEU A 172 15.32 4.45 1.55
C LEU A 172 15.75 5.71 0.79
N ALA A 173 15.41 6.86 1.36
CA ALA A 173 15.74 8.16 0.82
C ALA A 173 17.23 8.49 0.99
N CYS A 174 17.79 9.14 -0.04
CA CYS A 174 19.07 9.84 0.04
C CYS A 174 18.85 11.30 0.46
N GLU A 175 19.94 12.06 0.59
CA GLU A 175 19.86 13.51 0.69
C GLU A 175 19.14 14.11 -0.52
N ASP A 176 18.32 15.11 -0.26
CA ASP A 176 17.58 15.83 -1.29
C ASP A 176 18.56 16.60 -2.20
N ILE A 177 18.32 16.57 -3.51
CA ILE A 177 19.08 17.29 -4.52
C ILE A 177 18.23 18.41 -5.11
N GLU A 178 18.85 19.55 -5.38
CA GLU A 178 18.18 20.66 -6.05
C GLU A 178 18.39 20.54 -7.57
N LEU A 179 17.29 20.42 -8.32
CA LEU A 179 17.29 20.27 -9.77
C LEU A 179 16.24 21.19 -10.39
N GLY A 180 16.61 21.84 -11.48
CA GLY A 180 15.75 22.71 -12.27
C GLY A 180 15.94 22.60 -13.78
N LEU A 181 15.26 23.48 -14.52
CA LEU A 181 15.19 23.45 -15.99
C LEU A 181 16.57 23.53 -16.67
N GLU A 182 17.55 24.16 -16.03
CA GLU A 182 18.92 24.34 -16.55
C GLU A 182 19.83 23.13 -16.32
N ASP A 183 19.34 22.11 -15.61
CA ASP A 183 20.16 20.99 -15.16
C ASP A 183 20.08 19.76 -16.10
N ALA A 184 19.54 19.93 -17.31
CA ALA A 184 19.60 18.91 -18.35
C ALA A 184 21.05 18.57 -18.73
N ASN A 185 21.34 17.28 -18.86
CA ASN A 185 22.66 16.67 -19.05
C ASN A 185 23.64 16.86 -17.89
N LYS A 186 23.15 17.16 -16.68
CA LYS A 186 23.96 17.15 -15.46
C LYS A 186 23.88 15.79 -14.75
N GLU A 187 24.85 15.58 -13.87
CA GLU A 187 25.05 14.32 -13.17
C GLU A 187 25.20 14.56 -11.66
N TRP A 188 24.68 13.64 -10.85
CA TRP A 188 24.82 13.64 -9.41
C TRP A 188 25.34 12.29 -8.93
N THR A 189 26.35 12.32 -8.07
CA THR A 189 26.83 11.12 -7.38
C THR A 189 25.94 10.83 -6.19
N LEU A 190 25.39 9.63 -6.16
CA LEU A 190 24.54 9.12 -5.09
C LEU A 190 25.26 7.99 -4.38
N THR A 191 25.19 7.98 -3.05
CA THR A 191 25.62 6.84 -2.24
C THR A 191 24.37 6.06 -1.84
N SER A 192 24.29 4.79 -2.25
CA SER A 192 23.16 3.94 -1.90
C SER A 192 23.15 3.67 -0.39
N PRO A 193 22.07 4.00 0.33
CA PRO A 193 21.94 3.67 1.75
C PRO A 193 21.82 2.16 1.99
N VAL A 194 21.55 1.40 0.92
CA VAL A 194 21.35 -0.06 0.95
C VAL A 194 22.67 -0.80 1.19
N ASN A 195 23.73 -0.39 0.50
CA ASN A 195 24.99 -1.13 0.46
C ASN A 195 26.24 -0.25 0.41
N GLY A 196 26.10 1.07 0.49
CA GLY A 196 27.20 2.04 0.36
C GLY A 196 27.77 2.19 -1.05
N GLY A 197 27.18 1.51 -2.05
CA GLY A 197 27.60 1.58 -3.44
C GLY A 197 27.39 2.97 -4.04
N GLN A 198 28.29 3.38 -4.93
CA GLN A 198 28.21 4.65 -5.65
C GLN A 198 27.41 4.48 -6.93
N TYR A 199 26.48 5.39 -7.17
CA TYR A 199 25.67 5.47 -8.37
C TYR A 199 25.74 6.90 -8.95
N THR A 200 25.54 7.04 -10.24
CA THR A 200 25.45 8.32 -10.92
C THR A 200 24.04 8.48 -11.48
N LEU A 201 23.34 9.50 -11.01
CA LEU A 201 22.06 9.94 -11.57
C LEU A 201 22.35 10.90 -12.73
N HIS A 202 21.94 10.51 -13.93
CA HIS A 202 22.05 11.31 -15.14
C HIS A 202 20.69 11.93 -15.47
N VAL A 203 20.65 13.25 -15.58
CA VAL A 203 19.43 13.97 -15.94
C VAL A 203 19.42 14.20 -17.44
N ASP A 204 18.58 13.46 -18.16
CA ASP A 204 18.51 13.52 -19.62
C ASP A 204 17.77 14.76 -20.10
N LYS A 205 16.67 15.10 -19.43
CA LYS A 205 15.79 16.19 -19.85
C LYS A 205 14.98 16.73 -18.69
N VAL A 206 14.76 18.05 -18.67
CA VAL A 206 13.87 18.72 -17.72
C VAL A 206 12.91 19.60 -18.50
N GLU A 207 11.61 19.48 -18.23
CA GLU A 207 10.57 20.25 -18.93
C GLU A 207 9.51 20.77 -17.98
N GLN A 208 9.06 22.00 -18.23
CA GLN A 208 7.84 22.54 -17.64
C GLN A 208 6.63 22.02 -18.42
N GLN A 209 5.64 21.49 -17.71
CA GLN A 209 4.37 21.06 -18.27
C GLN A 209 3.20 21.69 -17.50
N GLU A 210 2.03 21.63 -18.13
CA GLU A 210 0.76 22.10 -17.56
C GLU A 210 -0.33 21.04 -17.79
N LEU A 211 -1.13 20.75 -16.77
CA LEU A 211 -2.29 19.90 -16.89
C LEU A 211 -3.35 20.55 -17.78
N SER A 212 -3.98 19.77 -18.65
CA SER A 212 -5.12 20.24 -19.44
C SER A 212 -6.39 20.38 -18.57
N GLU A 213 -7.29 21.28 -18.97
CA GLU A 213 -8.60 21.46 -18.33
C GLU A 213 -9.41 20.15 -18.28
N ASP A 214 -9.33 19.33 -19.33
CA ASP A 214 -10.07 18.07 -19.43
C ASP A 214 -9.64 17.06 -18.36
N MET A 215 -8.34 17.00 -18.04
CA MET A 215 -7.78 16.13 -17.00
C MET A 215 -8.26 16.53 -15.60
N LEU A 216 -8.46 17.83 -15.37
CA LEU A 216 -8.97 18.36 -14.11
C LEU A 216 -10.49 18.15 -14.01
N ALA A 217 -11.22 18.25 -15.12
CA ALA A 217 -12.67 18.10 -15.16
C ALA A 217 -13.15 16.70 -14.74
N LEU A 218 -12.33 15.65 -14.94
CA LEU A 218 -12.63 14.29 -14.50
C LEU A 218 -12.71 14.11 -12.98
N HIS A 219 -12.06 14.99 -12.22
CA HIS A 219 -11.99 14.94 -10.75
C HIS A 219 -12.72 16.09 -10.05
N GLN A 220 -13.23 17.07 -10.81
CA GLN A 220 -14.04 18.15 -10.25
C GLN A 220 -15.44 17.65 -9.88
N SER A 221 -15.68 17.43 -8.60
CA SER A 221 -17.06 17.34 -8.10
C SER A 221 -17.75 18.68 -8.40
N ARG A 222 -18.89 18.64 -9.12
CA ARG A 222 -19.69 19.83 -9.51
C ARG A 222 -20.16 20.70 -8.33
N ARG A 223 -19.84 20.33 -7.08
CA ARG A 223 -20.27 20.98 -5.85
C ARG A 223 -19.31 22.08 -5.36
N HIS A 224 -18.04 22.08 -5.77
CA HIS A 224 -17.06 23.05 -5.27
C HIS A 224 -16.32 23.73 -6.42
N LYS A 225 -16.40 25.07 -6.48
CA LYS A 225 -15.60 25.89 -7.43
C LYS A 225 -14.16 25.99 -6.93
N LEU A 226 -13.45 24.87 -6.95
CA LEU A 226 -12.03 24.81 -6.60
C LEU A 226 -11.18 25.16 -7.82
N GLN A 227 -10.23 26.06 -7.64
CA GLN A 227 -9.16 26.30 -8.60
C GLN A 227 -7.98 25.41 -8.23
N TYR A 228 -7.55 24.55 -9.15
CA TYR A 228 -6.43 23.63 -8.94
C TYR A 228 -5.13 24.22 -9.49
N PRO A 229 -3.98 23.97 -8.85
CA PRO A 229 -2.69 24.15 -9.49
C PRO A 229 -2.55 23.21 -10.69
N ARG A 230 -1.75 23.61 -11.68
CA ARG A 230 -1.70 22.93 -12.99
C ARG A 230 -0.29 22.75 -13.52
N HIS A 231 0.66 23.55 -13.06
CA HIS A 231 2.03 23.52 -13.53
C HIS A 231 2.79 22.43 -12.79
N TYR A 232 3.64 21.69 -13.50
CA TYR A 232 4.57 20.72 -12.91
C TYR A 232 5.80 20.60 -13.79
N MET A 233 6.90 20.16 -13.20
CA MET A 233 8.14 19.89 -13.91
C MET A 233 8.30 18.36 -14.08
N THR A 234 8.75 17.94 -15.26
CA THR A 234 9.07 16.55 -15.58
C THR A 234 10.57 16.38 -15.76
N VAL A 235 11.15 15.35 -15.14
CA VAL A 235 12.56 14.99 -15.24
C VAL A 235 12.66 13.63 -15.88
N SER A 236 13.28 13.55 -17.06
CA SER A 236 13.73 12.29 -17.66
C SER A 236 15.14 12.00 -17.18
N TYR A 237 15.40 10.77 -16.71
CA TYR A 237 16.67 10.40 -16.13
C TYR A 237 17.00 8.92 -16.31
N HIS A 238 18.27 8.59 -16.11
CA HIS A 238 18.76 7.22 -15.94
C HIS A 238 19.82 7.17 -14.82
N ILE A 239 20.14 5.94 -14.38
CA ILE A 239 21.09 5.71 -13.29
C ILE A 239 22.15 4.70 -13.71
N GLU A 240 23.40 4.95 -13.31
CA GLU A 240 24.54 4.08 -13.57
C GLU A 240 25.24 3.67 -12.27
N PRO A 241 25.52 2.39 -12.02
CA PRO A 241 25.12 1.22 -12.81
C PRO A 241 23.60 1.07 -12.95
N GLU A 242 23.15 0.44 -14.05
CA GLU A 242 21.73 0.25 -14.32
C GLU A 242 21.07 -0.58 -13.22
N LEU A 243 19.91 -0.10 -12.75
CA LEU A 243 19.08 -0.77 -11.75
C LEU A 243 17.79 -1.29 -12.38
N PRO A 244 17.12 -2.29 -11.76
CA PRO A 244 15.74 -2.62 -12.08
C PRO A 244 14.81 -1.40 -12.00
N GLU A 245 13.75 -1.39 -12.81
CA GLU A 245 12.82 -0.25 -12.94
C GLU A 245 12.19 0.15 -11.59
N ASN A 246 11.83 -0.82 -10.76
CA ASN A 246 11.24 -0.62 -9.44
C ASN A 246 12.26 -0.43 -8.30
N ALA A 247 13.57 -0.56 -8.57
CA ALA A 247 14.60 -0.51 -7.52
C ALA A 247 15.04 0.92 -7.16
N PHE A 248 14.68 1.91 -7.97
CA PHE A 248 15.05 3.31 -7.74
C PHE A 248 14.02 4.25 -8.35
N LEU A 249 13.74 5.34 -7.65
CA LEU A 249 12.85 6.39 -8.11
C LEU A 249 13.35 7.76 -7.64
N LEU A 250 13.07 8.77 -8.45
CA LEU A 250 13.28 10.17 -8.10
C LEU A 250 11.91 10.75 -7.70
N GLN A 251 11.77 11.18 -6.45
CA GLN A 251 10.55 11.74 -5.88
C GLN A 251 10.62 13.26 -5.80
N SER A 252 9.49 13.94 -5.93
CA SER A 252 9.37 15.35 -5.55
C SER A 252 9.48 15.47 -4.02
N ALA A 253 10.42 16.26 -3.51
CA ALA A 253 10.52 16.55 -2.08
C ALA A 253 9.71 17.79 -1.67
N GLY A 254 9.38 18.66 -2.63
CA GLY A 254 8.53 19.83 -2.42
C GLY A 254 7.06 19.47 -2.18
N LYS A 255 6.40 20.24 -1.30
CA LYS A 255 4.94 20.20 -1.14
C LYS A 255 4.33 21.10 -2.21
N GLY A 256 3.46 20.53 -3.05
CA GLY A 256 2.73 21.30 -4.06
C GLY A 256 1.73 22.29 -3.46
N ASP A 257 1.20 23.14 -4.32
CA ASP A 257 0.16 24.08 -3.95
C ASP A 257 -1.15 23.35 -3.63
N LYS A 258 -1.89 23.86 -2.63
CA LYS A 258 -3.25 23.36 -2.33
C LYS A 258 -4.28 24.04 -3.22
N PRO A 259 -5.36 23.35 -3.63
CA PRO A 259 -6.47 23.97 -4.36
C PRO A 259 -7.03 25.19 -3.63
N ARG A 260 -7.41 26.23 -4.39
CA ARG A 260 -7.96 27.50 -3.87
C ARG A 260 -9.49 27.53 -4.02
N GLY A 261 -10.21 27.97 -2.99
CA GLY A 261 -11.69 28.01 -2.93
C GLY A 261 -12.22 27.23 -1.71
N GLN A 262 -13.14 27.80 -0.92
CA GLN A 262 -13.47 27.37 0.47
C GLN A 262 -13.82 25.88 0.65
N SER A 263 -13.60 25.20 1.78
CA SER A 263 -12.96 25.48 3.09
C SER A 263 -11.66 24.65 3.25
N ALA A 264 -10.80 24.97 4.22
CA ALA A 264 -9.55 24.24 4.48
C ALA A 264 -9.73 22.72 4.67
N GLN A 265 -10.92 22.30 5.09
CA GLN A 265 -11.28 20.91 5.37
C GLN A 265 -11.55 20.10 4.09
N ALA A 266 -12.02 20.73 3.01
CA ALA A 266 -12.23 20.07 1.72
C ALA A 266 -10.94 19.98 0.87
N ALA A 267 -9.94 20.82 1.17
CA ALA A 267 -8.65 20.84 0.47
C ALA A 267 -7.63 19.84 1.06
N ALA A 268 -7.86 19.35 2.29
CA ALA A 268 -6.97 18.39 2.96
C ALA A 268 -7.12 16.95 2.43
N GLU A 269 -8.23 16.62 1.75
CA GLU A 269 -8.54 15.28 1.23
C GLU A 269 -8.05 15.04 -0.21
N ILE A 270 -7.40 16.04 -0.83
CA ILE A 270 -6.98 15.98 -2.23
C ILE A 270 -5.47 16.15 -2.31
N SER A 271 -4.74 15.03 -2.17
CA SER A 271 -3.33 14.95 -2.51
C SER A 271 -3.19 14.56 -3.98
N VAL A 272 -2.46 15.38 -4.74
CA VAL A 272 -2.03 15.02 -6.09
C VAL A 272 -0.54 14.78 -5.98
N ILE A 273 -0.10 13.51 -6.13
CA ILE A 273 0.92 13.05 -7.09
C ILE A 273 1.39 11.62 -6.79
N GLY A 274 1.54 10.83 -7.87
CA GLY A 274 2.60 9.84 -8.08
C GLY A 274 2.97 8.96 -6.89
N GLY A 275 2.10 8.01 -6.54
CA GLY A 275 2.49 6.85 -5.73
C GLY A 275 2.12 6.88 -4.24
N ALA A 276 1.07 7.60 -3.84
CA ALA A 276 0.43 7.39 -2.54
C ALA A 276 -1.07 7.16 -2.75
N ASP A 277 -1.56 6.03 -2.23
CA ASP A 277 -2.92 5.53 -2.42
C ASP A 277 -3.91 6.40 -1.63
N GLY A 278 -4.65 7.25 -2.33
CA GLY A 278 -5.69 8.11 -1.79
C GLY A 278 -6.83 8.28 -2.80
N PRO A 279 -8.09 8.45 -2.35
CA PRO A 279 -9.29 8.38 -3.19
C PRO A 279 -9.43 9.49 -4.25
N THR A 280 -8.50 10.45 -4.32
CA THR A 280 -8.47 11.49 -5.36
C THR A 280 -7.03 11.81 -5.81
N SER A 281 -6.29 10.76 -6.18
CA SER A 281 -4.98 10.89 -6.82
C SER A 281 -5.14 11.16 -8.32
N ILE A 282 -4.63 12.28 -8.84
CA ILE A 282 -4.46 12.45 -10.30
C ILE A 282 -3.21 11.66 -10.70
N PHE A 283 -3.41 10.47 -11.27
CA PHE A 283 -2.31 9.67 -11.79
C PHE A 283 -1.74 10.30 -13.07
N ILE A 284 -0.72 11.15 -12.93
CA ILE A 284 0.19 11.52 -14.03
C ILE A 284 1.34 10.48 -14.06
N ALA A 285 1.04 9.20 -13.86
CA ALA A 285 2.02 8.13 -13.93
C ALA A 285 1.80 7.35 -15.24
N GLY A 286 2.86 7.23 -16.05
CA GLY A 286 2.92 6.13 -17.04
C GLY A 286 2.78 6.47 -18.52
N LYS A 287 3.19 7.65 -19.00
CA LYS A 287 3.65 7.72 -20.40
C LYS A 287 5.08 7.19 -20.47
N ARG A 288 5.21 5.87 -20.68
CA ARG A 288 6.40 5.31 -21.30
C ARG A 288 6.48 5.85 -22.71
N ASP A 289 7.47 6.68 -23.01
CA ASP A 289 8.13 6.55 -24.30
C ASP A 289 9.20 5.49 -24.12
N ARG A 290 9.10 4.38 -24.87
CA ARG A 290 10.09 3.28 -24.86
C ARG A 290 11.51 3.77 -25.25
N ARG A 291 11.68 5.06 -25.58
CA ARG A 291 12.93 5.70 -25.97
C ARG A 291 13.50 6.72 -24.95
N GLN A 292 12.80 7.09 -23.86
CA GLN A 292 13.15 8.26 -23.03
C GLN A 292 13.60 7.98 -21.58
N GLY A 293 13.86 6.73 -21.18
CA GLY A 293 14.33 6.45 -19.81
C GLY A 293 13.24 6.56 -18.74
N ARG A 294 13.63 6.80 -17.48
CA ARG A 294 12.71 6.94 -16.33
C ARG A 294 12.21 8.39 -16.27
N ILE A 295 10.96 8.59 -15.85
CA ILE A 295 10.37 9.93 -15.73
C ILE A 295 9.87 10.15 -14.30
N ALA A 296 10.23 11.29 -13.72
CA ALA A 296 9.72 11.77 -12.44
C ALA A 296 9.01 13.11 -12.64
N ILE A 297 8.07 13.43 -11.75
CA ILE A 297 7.26 14.67 -11.82
C ILE A 297 7.24 15.36 -10.46
N THR A 298 7.27 16.69 -10.46
CA THR A 298 7.06 17.50 -9.26
C THR A 298 5.59 17.54 -8.90
N ALA A 299 5.30 17.86 -7.62
CA ALA A 299 3.98 18.30 -7.18
C ALA A 299 3.41 19.43 -8.08
N LEU A 300 2.08 19.62 -8.04
CA LEU A 300 1.43 20.66 -8.84
C LEU A 300 1.58 22.05 -8.19
N HIS A 301 1.83 23.06 -9.02
CA HIS A 301 1.98 24.46 -8.64
C HIS A 301 1.05 25.37 -9.46
N PHE A 302 0.65 26.51 -8.89
CA PHE A 302 -0.14 27.52 -9.61
C PHE A 302 0.67 28.25 -10.65
N GLU A 303 1.96 28.45 -10.38
CA GLU A 303 2.92 29.07 -11.29
C GLU A 303 3.98 28.03 -11.68
N PRO A 304 4.62 28.17 -12.86
CA PRO A 304 5.79 27.38 -13.22
C PRO A 304 6.87 27.42 -12.15
N VAL A 305 7.58 26.30 -11.97
CA VAL A 305 8.69 26.17 -11.02
C VAL A 305 10.00 26.01 -11.77
N GLU A 306 10.97 26.86 -11.46
CA GLU A 306 12.27 26.83 -12.15
C GLU A 306 13.21 25.78 -11.55
N ARG A 307 13.12 25.56 -10.24
CA ARG A 307 13.95 24.64 -9.44
C ARG A 307 13.11 24.04 -8.33
N GLU A 308 13.37 22.77 -8.00
CA GLU A 308 12.71 22.08 -6.89
C GLU A 308 13.67 21.09 -6.21
N LEU A 309 13.37 20.72 -4.97
CA LEU A 309 14.05 19.65 -4.27
C LEU A 309 13.49 18.30 -4.74
N TRP A 310 14.39 17.40 -5.09
CA TRP A 310 14.09 16.03 -5.46
C TRP A 310 14.75 15.07 -4.49
N ARG A 311 14.05 14.00 -4.18
CA ARG A 311 14.50 12.95 -3.27
C ARG A 311 14.83 11.69 -4.07
N PRO A 312 16.10 11.34 -4.23
CA PRO A 312 16.49 10.03 -4.73
C PRO A 312 16.11 8.95 -3.71
N VAL A 313 15.42 7.90 -4.14
CA VAL A 313 14.95 6.83 -3.26
C VAL A 313 15.33 5.47 -3.84
N PHE A 314 16.03 4.67 -3.05
CA PHE A 314 16.31 3.27 -3.35
C PHE A 314 15.21 2.40 -2.72
N MET A 315 14.64 1.51 -3.51
CA MET A 315 13.64 0.55 -3.02
C MET A 315 14.36 -0.75 -2.66
N ILE A 316 14.19 -1.20 -1.41
CA ILE A 316 14.85 -2.41 -0.92
C ILE A 316 13.86 -3.48 -0.51
N LYS A 317 14.18 -4.71 -0.89
CA LYS A 317 13.46 -5.88 -0.44
C LYS A 317 14.11 -6.43 0.83
N GLU A 318 13.65 -5.98 1.99
CA GLU A 318 14.18 -6.42 3.29
C GLU A 318 13.80 -7.88 3.60
N ARG A 319 12.61 -8.31 3.16
CA ARG A 319 12.09 -9.66 3.37
C ARG A 319 11.86 -10.36 2.03
N ARG A 320 12.19 -11.65 1.95
CA ARG A 320 11.90 -12.47 0.76
C ARG A 320 10.43 -12.83 0.71
N ASP A 321 9.87 -12.98 -0.47
CA ASP A 321 8.50 -13.49 -0.60
C ASP A 321 8.39 -14.94 -0.12
N MET A 322 7.25 -15.29 0.47
CA MET A 322 6.94 -16.66 0.86
C MET A 322 5.80 -17.19 0.00
N ARG A 323 5.92 -18.45 -0.42
CA ARG A 323 4.88 -19.17 -1.16
C ARG A 323 4.33 -20.32 -0.33
N LEU A 324 3.02 -20.37 -0.17
CA LEU A 324 2.29 -21.53 0.33
C LEU A 324 1.52 -22.19 -0.81
N VAL A 325 1.59 -23.51 -0.89
CA VAL A 325 0.81 -24.31 -1.85
C VAL A 325 -0.14 -25.20 -1.07
N LEU A 326 -1.43 -24.94 -1.20
CA LEU A 326 -2.50 -25.59 -0.48
C LEU A 326 -3.20 -26.56 -1.43
N PRO A 327 -3.10 -27.88 -1.22
CA PRO A 327 -3.91 -28.82 -1.98
C PRO A 327 -5.37 -28.64 -1.57
N VAL A 328 -6.26 -28.53 -2.55
CA VAL A 328 -7.69 -28.57 -2.30
C VAL A 328 -8.09 -30.03 -2.46
N THR A 329 -8.29 -30.71 -1.32
CA THR A 329 -8.87 -32.04 -1.33
C THR A 329 -10.38 -31.90 -1.45
N ASP A 330 -10.96 -32.51 -2.50
CA ASP A 330 -12.39 -32.77 -2.58
C ASP A 330 -12.78 -33.77 -1.48
N GLU A 331 -12.83 -33.33 -0.23
CA GLU A 331 -13.45 -34.12 0.83
C GLU A 331 -14.96 -33.85 0.84
N GLN A 332 -15.62 -34.70 0.02
CA GLN A 332 -16.97 -35.29 0.11
C GLN A 332 -18.22 -34.41 -0.01
#